data_AF-A0A370NLX0-F1
#
_entry.id   AF-A0A370NLX0-F1
#
_cell.length_a   1.000
_cell.length_b   1.000
_cell.length_c   1.000
_cell.angle_alpha   90.00
_cell.angle_beta   90.00
_cell.angle_gamma   90.00
#
_symmetry.space_group_name_H-M   'P 1'
#
loop_
_entity.id
_entity.type
_entity.pdbx_description
1 polymer ?
#
loop_
_entity_poly.entity_id
_entity_poly.type
_entity_poly.pdbx_seq_one_letter_code
_entity_poly.pdbx_strand_id
1 'polypeptide(L)'
;MLRLTLRHSAGTTKYSVPFMTAYALVHGAPVLDRMDDRVLGDEAVLALAQRVAITENLPDNPGHPLAELTLHAGDGASRHYVFDPMSLKIDEQGIRSKFEQCCAYSSRDGAVVEQAWNAIMQGRIAQALAVLE
;
A
#
# COMPACT_ATOMS: atom_id res chain seq x y z
N MET A 1 -2.27 12.58 -18.99
CA MET A 1 -1.57 13.13 -17.80
C MET A 1 -2.29 12.61 -16.58
N LEU A 2 -1.59 12.16 -15.54
CA LEU A 2 -2.25 11.72 -14.30
C LEU A 2 -2.16 12.86 -13.29
N ARG A 3 -3.29 13.26 -12.71
CA ARG A 3 -3.30 14.26 -11.66
C ARG A 3 -3.80 13.61 -10.39
N LEU A 4 -2.92 13.54 -9.41
CA LEU A 4 -3.24 13.04 -8.08
C LEU A 4 -3.40 14.23 -7.15
N THR A 5 -4.44 14.20 -6.35
CA THR A 5 -4.76 15.26 -5.42
C THR A 5 -4.70 14.68 -4.02
N LEU A 6 -3.83 15.24 -3.18
CA LEU A 6 -3.47 14.70 -1.88
C LEU A 6 -3.58 15.76 -0.80
N ARG A 7 -3.69 15.30 0.45
CA ARG A 7 -3.25 16.08 1.61
C ARG A 7 -1.73 15.97 1.74
N HIS A 8 -1.09 17.04 2.21
CA HIS A 8 0.35 17.20 2.44
C HIS A 8 1.16 15.88 2.52
N SER A 9 2.12 15.66 1.61
CA SER A 9 3.01 14.50 1.67
C SER A 9 4.48 14.91 1.57
N ALA A 10 5.21 14.86 2.69
CA ALA A 10 6.67 14.94 2.71
C ALA A 10 7.27 13.53 2.92
N GLY A 11 8.15 13.07 2.03
CA GLY A 11 8.99 11.89 2.26
C GLY A 11 9.62 11.27 1.02
N THR A 12 10.74 10.55 1.24
CA THR A 12 11.67 9.90 0.28
C THR A 12 11.02 8.87 -0.67
N THR A 13 11.72 8.25 -1.62
CA THR A 13 11.16 7.46 -2.76
C THR A 13 10.11 6.38 -2.43
N LYS A 14 10.18 5.71 -1.26
CA LYS A 14 9.12 4.79 -0.75
C LYS A 14 7.90 5.50 -0.13
N TYR A 15 8.04 6.80 0.07
CA TYR A 15 7.04 7.81 0.39
C TYR A 15 6.80 8.77 -0.80
N SER A 16 7.35 8.48 -1.99
CA SER A 16 7.05 9.23 -3.21
C SER A 16 5.69 8.77 -3.70
N VAL A 17 4.68 9.58 -3.42
CA VAL A 17 3.34 9.29 -3.92
C VAL A 17 3.30 9.16 -5.45
N PRO A 18 4.02 9.97 -6.24
CA PRO A 18 4.13 9.78 -7.69
C PRO A 18 4.64 8.39 -8.08
N PHE A 19 5.69 7.91 -7.42
CA PHE A 19 6.25 6.59 -7.70
C PHE A 19 5.29 5.47 -7.29
N MET A 20 4.74 5.53 -6.09
CA MET A 20 3.81 4.51 -5.59
C MET A 20 2.52 4.43 -6.40
N THR A 21 1.98 5.58 -6.82
CA THR A 21 0.82 5.62 -7.73
C THR A 21 1.17 5.03 -9.09
N ALA A 22 2.32 5.38 -9.66
CA ALA A 22 2.76 4.82 -10.94
C ALA A 22 2.97 3.30 -10.84
N TYR A 23 3.67 2.83 -9.80
CA TYR A 23 3.87 1.41 -9.54
C TYR A 23 2.53 0.67 -9.48
N ALA A 24 1.58 1.20 -8.70
CA ALA A 24 0.27 0.57 -8.54
C ALA A 24 -0.51 0.46 -9.86
N LEU A 25 -0.36 1.45 -10.75
CA LEU A 25 -1.00 1.44 -12.07
C LEU A 25 -0.32 0.50 -13.06
N VAL A 26 0.99 0.28 -12.95
CA VAL A 26 1.74 -0.61 -13.86
C VAL A 26 1.65 -2.06 -13.41
N HIS A 27 1.86 -2.33 -12.12
CA HIS A 27 2.07 -3.68 -11.57
C HIS A 27 0.95 -4.18 -10.66
N GLY A 28 -0.01 -3.31 -10.30
CA GLY A 28 -1.02 -3.60 -9.29
C GLY A 28 -0.52 -3.36 -7.86
N ALA A 29 -1.17 -3.98 -6.89
CA ALA A 29 -0.92 -3.68 -5.48
C ALA A 29 0.56 -3.89 -5.07
N PRO A 30 1.15 -2.96 -4.29
CA PRO A 30 2.48 -3.16 -3.72
C PRO A 30 2.43 -4.29 -2.67
N VAL A 31 3.32 -5.25 -2.83
CA VAL A 31 3.47 -6.43 -1.96
C VAL A 31 4.96 -6.62 -1.64
N LEU A 32 5.26 -7.18 -0.47
CA LEU A 32 6.62 -7.21 0.10
C LEU A 32 7.65 -7.89 -0.83
N ASP A 33 7.25 -8.94 -1.54
CA ASP A 33 8.09 -9.72 -2.44
C ASP A 33 8.40 -9.02 -3.78
N ARG A 34 7.68 -7.94 -4.11
CA ARG A 34 7.82 -7.20 -5.37
C ARG A 34 8.33 -5.78 -5.21
N MET A 35 8.47 -5.30 -3.98
CA MET A 35 8.91 -3.94 -3.67
C MET A 35 10.35 -3.95 -3.14
N ASP A 36 11.28 -4.41 -3.98
CA ASP A 36 12.72 -4.38 -3.72
C ASP A 36 13.44 -3.29 -4.53
N ASP A 37 14.75 -3.13 -4.34
CA ASP A 37 15.54 -2.07 -4.98
C ASP A 37 15.52 -2.10 -6.51
N ARG A 38 15.23 -3.26 -7.13
CA ARG A 38 15.14 -3.37 -8.60
C ARG A 38 13.99 -2.54 -9.15
N VAL A 39 12.91 -2.41 -8.38
CA VAL A 39 11.74 -1.64 -8.78
C VAL A 39 12.04 -0.16 -8.96
N LEU A 40 13.06 0.36 -8.27
CA LEU A 40 13.47 1.76 -8.35
C LEU A 40 14.02 2.13 -9.73
N GLY A 41 14.50 1.14 -10.50
CA GLY A 41 14.99 1.30 -11.86
C GLY A 41 13.96 0.94 -12.95
N ASP A 42 12.72 0.62 -12.58
CA ASP A 42 11.70 0.22 -13.56
C ASP A 42 11.32 1.39 -14.48
N GLU A 43 11.71 1.30 -15.76
CA GLU A 43 11.50 2.36 -16.74
C GLU A 43 10.03 2.71 -16.95
N ALA A 44 9.12 1.73 -16.92
CA ALA A 44 7.70 1.96 -17.11
C ALA A 44 7.10 2.71 -15.91
N VAL A 45 7.50 2.33 -14.70
CA VAL A 45 7.10 3.02 -13.47
C VAL A 45 7.66 4.44 -13.45
N LEU A 46 8.95 4.63 -13.76
CA LEU A 46 9.59 5.94 -13.79
C LEU A 46 8.96 6.87 -14.84
N ALA A 47 8.70 6.36 -16.06
CA ALA A 47 8.06 7.13 -17.12
C ALA A 47 6.62 7.55 -16.74
N LEU A 48 5.87 6.68 -16.06
CA LEU A 48 4.53 7.04 -15.58
C LEU A 48 4.59 8.00 -14.39
N ALA A 49 5.53 7.82 -13.46
CA ALA A 49 5.71 8.68 -12.30
C ALA A 49 5.98 10.15 -12.69
N GLN A 50 6.75 10.38 -13.74
CA GLN A 50 6.99 11.73 -14.29
C GLN A 50 5.71 12.43 -14.80
N ARG A 51 4.64 11.67 -15.05
CA ARG A 51 3.35 12.18 -15.53
C ARG A 51 2.34 12.39 -14.41
N VAL A 52 2.70 12.08 -13.16
CA VAL A 52 1.87 12.28 -11.97
C VAL A 52 2.14 13.67 -11.40
N ALA A 53 1.13 14.53 -11.45
CA ALA A 53 1.16 15.82 -10.79
C ALA A 53 0.40 15.75 -9.46
N ILE A 54 1.00 16.27 -8.38
CA ILE A 54 0.34 16.39 -7.07
C ILE A 54 -0.38 17.74 -6.98
N THR A 55 -1.61 17.74 -6.46
CA THR A 55 -2.32 18.96 -6.07
C THR A 55 -2.70 18.89 -4.61
N GLU A 56 -2.29 19.89 -3.84
CA GLU A 56 -2.59 20.00 -2.41
C GLU A 56 -3.76 20.96 -2.20
N ASN A 57 -4.98 20.45 -2.26
CA ASN A 57 -6.20 21.27 -2.16
C ASN A 57 -7.23 20.72 -1.17
N LEU A 58 -6.90 19.62 -0.48
CA LEU A 58 -7.80 18.98 0.48
C LEU A 58 -7.61 19.61 1.87
N PRO A 59 -8.71 19.87 2.62
CA PRO A 59 -8.64 20.54 3.92
C PRO A 59 -7.85 19.71 4.93
N ASP A 60 -7.02 20.36 5.75
CA ASP A 60 -6.22 19.70 6.78
C ASP A 60 -7.06 19.46 8.04
N ASN A 61 -7.77 18.31 8.08
CA ASN A 61 -8.62 17.90 9.20
C ASN A 61 -8.12 16.57 9.81
N PRO A 62 -8.24 16.35 11.13
CA PRO A 62 -7.90 15.08 11.75
C PRO A 62 -8.72 13.92 11.16
N GLY A 63 -8.08 12.77 10.92
CA GLY A 63 -8.70 11.57 10.33
C GLY A 63 -7.86 10.97 9.19
N HIS A 64 -8.40 9.95 8.51
CA HIS A 64 -7.74 9.38 7.33
C HIS A 64 -7.69 10.42 6.20
N PRO A 65 -6.52 10.63 5.56
CA PRO A 65 -6.41 11.58 4.48
C PRO A 65 -7.26 11.09 3.30
N LEU A 66 -8.16 11.94 2.83
CA LEU A 66 -8.81 11.74 1.55
C LEU A 66 -7.73 11.82 0.46
N ALA A 67 -7.83 10.95 -0.53
CA ALA A 67 -7.03 11.00 -1.74
C ALA A 67 -7.98 10.96 -2.94
N GLU A 68 -7.73 11.82 -3.90
CA GLU A 68 -8.47 11.84 -5.15
C GLU A 68 -7.50 11.59 -6.30
N LEU A 69 -7.93 10.80 -7.26
CA LEU A 69 -7.18 10.50 -8.47
C LEU A 69 -7.97 10.94 -9.68
N THR A 70 -7.37 11.81 -10.49
CA THR A 70 -7.90 12.19 -11.80
C THR A 70 -6.99 11.67 -12.90
N LEU A 71 -7.54 10.79 -13.74
CA LEU A 71 -6.88 10.27 -14.92
C LEU A 71 -7.31 11.08 -16.14
N HIS A 72 -6.36 11.73 -16.83
CA HIS A 72 -6.59 12.34 -18.13
C HIS A 72 -6.02 11.45 -19.24
N ALA A 73 -6.91 10.92 -20.07
CA ALA A 73 -6.57 10.13 -21.25
C ALA A 73 -6.13 11.02 -22.43
N GLY A 74 -5.43 10.43 -23.40
CA GLY A 74 -4.88 11.14 -24.55
C GLY A 74 -5.93 11.62 -25.56
N ASP A 75 -7.15 11.11 -25.44
CA ASP A 75 -8.34 11.51 -26.22
C ASP A 75 -9.08 12.72 -25.62
N GLY A 76 -8.56 13.29 -24.53
CA GLY A 76 -9.19 14.40 -23.80
C GLY A 76 -10.21 13.96 -22.75
N ALA A 77 -10.52 12.67 -22.63
CA ALA A 77 -11.41 12.17 -21.58
C ALA A 77 -10.75 12.26 -20.20
N SER A 78 -11.55 12.53 -19.17
CA SER A 78 -11.11 12.47 -17.78
C SER A 78 -11.97 11.50 -16.96
N ARG A 79 -11.34 10.81 -16.02
CA ARG A 79 -12.00 9.98 -15.01
C ARG A 79 -11.54 10.42 -13.64
N HIS A 80 -12.47 10.57 -12.72
CA HIS A 80 -12.21 11.02 -11.36
C HIS A 80 -12.61 9.94 -10.36
N TYR A 81 -11.72 9.66 -9.42
CA TYR A 81 -11.86 8.63 -8.41
C TYR A 81 -11.61 9.26 -7.05
N VAL A 82 -12.54 9.05 -6.12
CA VAL A 82 -12.42 9.50 -4.73
C VAL A 82 -12.23 8.28 -3.86
N PHE A 83 -11.24 8.31 -3.00
CA PHE A 83 -11.01 7.27 -2.01
C PHE A 83 -12.15 7.21 -1.00
N ASP A 84 -12.66 6.00 -0.72
CA ASP A 84 -13.62 5.75 0.36
C ASP A 84 -12.87 5.31 1.63
N PRO A 85 -12.85 6.10 2.72
CA PRO A 85 -12.22 5.72 3.98
C PRO A 85 -12.75 4.41 4.57
N MET A 86 -13.99 4.02 4.26
CA MET A 86 -14.57 2.75 4.71
C MET A 86 -13.90 1.54 4.06
N SER A 87 -13.20 1.73 2.94
CA SER A 87 -12.40 0.69 2.29
C SER A 87 -11.13 0.32 3.06
N LEU A 88 -10.79 1.01 4.16
CA LEU A 88 -9.67 0.66 5.04
C LEU A 88 -10.00 -0.45 6.03
N LYS A 89 -11.28 -0.84 6.13
CA LYS A 89 -11.67 -1.94 7.01
C LYS A 89 -11.13 -3.25 6.46
N ILE A 90 -10.21 -3.83 7.21
CA ILE A 90 -9.73 -5.19 7.00
C ILE A 90 -10.50 -6.11 7.93
N ASP A 91 -11.09 -7.16 7.38
CA ASP A 91 -11.74 -8.20 8.17
C ASP A 91 -10.71 -9.16 8.78
N GLU A 92 -11.16 -10.08 9.63
CA GLU A 92 -10.27 -11.04 10.27
C GLU A 92 -9.47 -11.87 9.25
N GLN A 93 -10.12 -12.26 8.15
CA GLN A 93 -9.45 -13.00 7.08
C GLN A 93 -8.32 -12.19 6.44
N GLY A 94 -8.55 -10.90 6.18
CA GLY A 94 -7.54 -9.99 5.67
C GLY A 94 -6.40 -9.79 6.67
N ILE A 95 -6.70 -9.66 7.97
CA ILE A 95 -5.67 -9.54 9.02
C ILE A 95 -4.80 -10.80 9.05
N ARG A 96 -5.43 -11.98 9.01
CA ARG A 96 -4.75 -13.27 8.95
C ARG A 96 -3.86 -13.40 7.73
N SER A 97 -4.40 -13.10 6.55
CA SER A 97 -3.66 -13.14 5.29
C SER A 97 -2.43 -12.22 5.34
N LYS A 98 -2.57 -11.01 5.90
CA LYS A 98 -1.44 -10.10 6.09
C LYS A 98 -0.39 -10.66 7.06
N PHE A 99 -0.82 -11.27 8.17
CA PHE A 99 0.09 -11.90 9.13
C PHE A 99 0.88 -13.04 8.48
N GLU A 100 0.21 -13.93 7.76
CA GLU A 100 0.81 -15.06 7.05
C GLU A 100 1.79 -14.58 5.98
N GLN A 101 1.45 -13.56 5.19
CA GLN A 101 2.34 -12.96 4.18
C GLN A 101 3.62 -12.39 4.80
N CYS A 102 3.53 -11.68 5.94
CA CYS A 102 4.70 -11.17 6.66
C CYS A 102 5.60 -12.30 7.17
N CYS A 103 5.00 -13.37 7.68
CA CYS A 103 5.74 -14.53 8.16
C CYS A 103 6.41 -15.29 7.01
N ALA A 104 5.71 -15.46 5.88
CA ALA A 104 6.28 -16.06 4.68
C ALA A 104 7.44 -15.24 4.12
N TYR A 105 7.33 -13.91 4.09
CA TYR A 105 8.42 -13.02 3.69
C TYR A 105 9.67 -13.16 4.58
N SER A 106 9.48 -13.44 5.88
CA SER A 106 10.56 -13.73 6.82
C SER A 106 10.94 -15.22 6.89
N SER A 107 10.51 -16.03 5.92
CA SER A 107 10.83 -17.46 5.79
C SER A 107 10.45 -18.30 7.01
N ARG A 108 9.37 -17.94 7.72
CA ARG A 108 8.85 -18.71 8.85
C ARG A 108 8.07 -19.93 8.36
N ASP A 109 8.21 -21.03 9.10
CA ASP A 109 7.52 -22.28 8.80
C ASP A 109 6.01 -22.18 9.01
N GLY A 110 5.22 -22.83 8.14
CA GLY A 110 3.76 -22.75 8.19
C GLY A 110 3.14 -23.24 9.50
N ALA A 111 3.71 -24.26 10.14
CA ALA A 111 3.21 -24.76 11.42
C ALA A 111 3.50 -23.77 12.57
N VAL A 112 4.66 -23.13 12.53
CA VAL A 112 5.06 -22.05 13.45
C VAL A 112 4.11 -20.86 13.33
N VAL A 113 3.78 -20.47 12.10
CA VAL A 113 2.83 -19.37 11.80
C VAL A 113 1.44 -19.68 12.32
N GLU A 114 0.93 -20.89 12.07
CA GLU A 114 -0.39 -21.32 12.55
C GLU A 114 -0.46 -21.34 14.09
N GLN A 115 0.59 -21.86 14.74
CA GLN A 115 0.68 -21.89 16.19
C GLN A 115 0.69 -20.46 16.79
N ALA A 116 1.46 -19.56 16.18
CA ALA A 116 1.52 -18.17 16.60
C ALA A 116 0.18 -17.45 16.40
N TRP A 117 -0.49 -17.65 15.26
CA TRP A 117 -1.81 -17.09 14.99
C TRP A 117 -2.84 -17.52 16.04
N ASN A 118 -2.91 -18.82 16.32
CA ASN A 118 -3.84 -19.36 17.33
C ASN A 118 -3.56 -18.82 18.74
N ALA A 119 -2.28 -18.62 19.10
CA ALA A 119 -1.92 -18.00 20.36
C ALA A 119 -2.38 -16.53 20.43
N ILE A 120 -2.21 -15.76 19.35
CA ILE A 120 -2.68 -14.37 19.25
C ILE A 120 -4.21 -14.29 19.42
N MET A 121 -4.96 -15.11 18.68
CA MET A 121 -6.42 -15.11 18.72
C MET A 121 -7.00 -15.49 20.10
N GLN A 122 -6.19 -16.14 20.95
CA GLN A 122 -6.54 -16.48 22.32
C GLN A 122 -5.98 -15.49 23.36
N GLY A 123 -5.41 -14.37 22.92
CA GLY A 123 -4.82 -13.35 23.80
C GLY A 123 -3.48 -13.78 24.43
N ARG A 124 -2.88 -14.88 23.99
CA ARG A 124 -1.61 -15.43 24.52
C ARG A 124 -0.40 -14.86 23.79
N ILE A 125 -0.23 -13.54 23.85
CA ILE A 125 0.80 -12.80 23.08
C ILE A 125 2.23 -13.28 23.40
N ALA A 126 2.55 -13.51 24.68
CA ALA A 126 3.89 -13.99 25.05
C ALA A 126 4.24 -15.36 24.43
N GLN A 127 3.24 -16.25 24.31
CA GLN A 127 3.43 -17.55 23.67
C GLN A 127 3.59 -17.40 22.15
N ALA A 128 2.82 -16.50 21.53
CA ALA A 128 2.96 -16.24 20.10
C ALA A 128 4.36 -15.72 19.75
N LEU A 129 4.90 -14.79 20.55
CA LEU A 129 6.25 -14.26 20.38
C LEU A 129 7.31 -15.35 20.52
N ALA A 130 7.23 -16.18 21.56
CA ALA A 130 8.19 -17.25 21.81
C ALA A 130 8.27 -18.29 20.68
N VAL A 131 7.21 -18.44 19.90
CA VAL A 131 7.17 -19.35 18.74
C VAL A 131 7.70 -18.66 17.47
N LEU A 132 7.58 -17.34 17.37
CA LEU A 132 8.02 -16.56 16.21
C LEU A 132 9.48 -16.12 16.26
N GLU A 133 10.13 -16.16 17.43
CA GLU A 133 11.57 -15.88 17.58
C GLU A 133 12.41 -16.99 16.94
#